data_AF-A0A9X8YM38-F1
#
_entry.id   AF-A0A9X8YM38-F1
#
_cell.length_a   1.000
_cell.length_b   1.000
_cell.length_c   1.000
_cell.angle_alpha   90.00
_cell.angle_beta   90.00
_cell.angle_gamma   90.00
#
_symmetry.space_group_name_H-M   'P 1'
#
loop_
_entity.id
_entity.type
_entity.pdbx_description
1 polymer ?
#
loop_
_entity_poly.entity_id
_entity_poly.type
_entity_poly.pdbx_seq_one_letter_code
_entity_poly.pdbx_strand_id
1 'polypeptide(L)' 'KDLPITTEVLYQRLKKRGVLMVPGHYFFPGLEHDWPHTHQCMRMNYVPDPEKIERGVAILAEEIERAHQEAN' A
#
# COMPACT_ATOMS: atom_id res chain seq x y z
N LYS A 1 14.49 3.74 -0.99
CA LYS A 1 14.28 3.06 -2.28
C LYS A 1 12.80 3.19 -2.60
N ASP A 2 12.47 3.49 -3.85
CA ASP A 2 11.07 3.57 -4.29
C ASP A 2 10.43 2.19 -4.31
N LEU A 3 9.10 2.13 -4.13
CA LEU A 3 8.34 0.88 -4.17
C LEU A 3 8.43 0.29 -5.59
N PRO A 4 8.84 -0.97 -5.77
CA PRO A 4 9.08 -1.57 -7.10
C PRO A 4 7.78 -2.03 -7.79
N ILE A 5 6.64 -1.89 -7.12
CA ILE A 5 5.29 -2.15 -7.61
C ILE A 5 4.42 -0.93 -7.33
N THR A 6 3.28 -0.83 -8.01
CA THR A 6 2.29 0.22 -7.69
C THR A 6 1.47 -0.14 -6.45
N THR A 7 0.88 0.85 -5.78
CA THR A 7 0.05 0.61 -4.60
C THR A 7 -1.28 -0.08 -4.90
N GLU A 8 -1.73 -0.13 -6.16
CA GLU A 8 -2.86 -0.97 -6.59
C GLU A 8 -2.50 -2.45 -6.57
N VAL A 9 -1.29 -2.80 -7.03
CA VAL A 9 -0.77 -4.18 -6.93
C VAL A 9 -0.61 -4.56 -5.45
N LEU A 10 -0.03 -3.66 -4.65
CA LEU A 10 0.12 -3.88 -3.21
C LEU A 10 -1.25 -4.06 -2.54
N TYR A 11 -2.25 -3.25 -2.88
CA TYR A 11 -3.62 -3.42 -2.39
C TYR A 11 -4.18 -4.81 -2.67
N GLN A 12 -4.00 -5.35 -3.88
CA GLN A 12 -4.48 -6.69 -4.20
C GLN A 12 -3.76 -7.77 -3.37
N ARG A 13 -2.46 -7.60 -3.09
CA ARG A 13 -1.69 -8.50 -2.21
C ARG A 13 -2.19 -8.45 -0.77
N LEU A 14 -2.35 -7.25 -0.21
CA LEU A 14 -2.88 -7.04 1.14
C LEU A 14 -4.30 -7.58 1.30
N LYS A 15 -5.18 -7.33 0.32
CA LYS A 15 -6.56 -7.80 0.32
C LYS A 15 -6.65 -9.33 0.42
N LYS A 16 -5.79 -10.05 -0.32
CA LYS A 16 -5.71 -11.52 -0.25
C LYS A 16 -5.32 -12.03 1.14
N ARG A 17 -4.64 -11.21 1.94
CA ARG A 17 -4.20 -11.52 3.31
C ARG A 17 -5.11 -10.91 4.39
N GLY A 18 -6.27 -10.37 4.00
CA GLY A 18 -7.25 -9.81 4.93
C GLY A 18 -6.94 -8.40 5.43
N VAL A 19 -6.00 -7.69 4.80
CA VAL A 19 -5.67 -6.29 5.11
C VAL A 19 -6.23 -5.37 4.04
N LEU A 20 -6.98 -4.34 4.46
CA LEU A 20 -7.56 -3.35 3.58
C LEU A 20 -6.96 -1.97 3.86
N MET A 21 -6.31 -1.42 2.84
CA MET A 21 -5.80 -0.05 2.79
C MET A 21 -6.25 0.56 1.46
N VAL A 22 -6.30 1.89 1.34
CA VAL A 22 -6.76 2.54 0.11
C VAL A 22 -5.55 3.05 -0.69
N PRO A 23 -5.39 2.68 -1.98
CA PRO A 23 -4.36 3.25 -2.83
C PRO A 23 -4.44 4.78 -2.94
N GLY A 24 -3.28 5.44 -3.00
CA GLY A 24 -3.14 6.90 -2.99
C GLY A 24 -3.69 7.60 -4.23
N HIS A 25 -3.62 6.98 -5.41
CA HIS A 25 -4.01 7.63 -6.67
C HIS A 25 -5.48 8.09 -6.72
N TYR A 26 -6.36 7.44 -5.95
CA TYR A 26 -7.77 7.87 -5.81
C TYR A 26 -7.94 9.25 -5.14
N PHE A 27 -6.91 9.78 -4.49
CA PHE A 27 -6.94 11.06 -3.77
C PHE A 27 -6.41 12.25 -4.56
N PHE A 28 -6.03 12.06 -5.83
CA PHE A 28 -5.45 13.11 -6.67
C PHE A 28 -6.26 13.36 -7.95
N PRO A 29 -7.58 13.65 -7.87
CA PRO A 29 -8.33 14.05 -9.05
C PRO A 29 -7.89 15.44 -9.55
N GLY A 30 -7.79 15.62 -10.86
CA GLY A 30 -7.52 16.94 -11.46
C GLY A 30 -6.06 17.37 -11.52
N LEU A 31 -5.11 16.43 -11.42
CA LEU A 31 -3.70 16.71 -11.74
C LEU A 31 -3.55 17.04 -13.23
N GLU A 32 -2.84 18.13 -13.54
CA GLU A 32 -2.54 18.53 -14.93
C GLU A 32 -1.50 17.61 -15.60
N HIS A 33 -0.67 16.93 -14.80
CA HIS A 33 0.40 16.06 -15.25
C HIS A 33 0.45 14.76 -14.43
N ASP A 34 0.91 13.70 -15.07
CA ASP A 34 1.16 12.42 -14.40
C ASP A 34 2.22 12.59 -13.31
N TRP A 35 1.88 12.19 -12.08
CA TRP A 35 2.78 12.24 -10.94
C TRP A 35 3.00 10.83 -10.39
N PRO A 36 4.18 10.21 -10.59
CA PRO A 36 4.43 8.81 -10.18
C PRO A 36 4.19 8.53 -8.69
N HIS A 37 4.35 9.54 -7.84
CA HIS A 37 4.15 9.41 -6.39
C HIS A 37 2.72 9.00 -6.01
N THR A 38 1.73 9.32 -6.85
CA THR A 38 0.33 8.92 -6.63
C THR A 38 0.15 7.41 -6.50
N HIS A 39 1.01 6.63 -7.16
CA HIS A 39 1.05 5.17 -7.13
C HIS A 39 1.99 4.59 -6.06
N GLN A 40 2.52 5.43 -5.17
CA GLN A 40 3.48 5.04 -4.13
C GLN A 40 2.94 5.21 -2.70
N CYS A 41 1.72 5.76 -2.55
CA CYS A 41 1.11 6.01 -1.24
C CYS A 41 -0.12 5.12 -0.99
N MET A 42 -0.41 4.86 0.29
CA MET A 42 -1.64 4.21 0.74
C MET A 42 -2.20 4.92 1.97
N ARG A 43 -3.53 4.91 2.13
CA ARG A 43 -4.25 5.41 3.30
C ARG A 43 -4.70 4.24 4.18
N MET A 44 -4.46 4.35 5.49
CA MET A 44 -4.98 3.43 6.50
C MET A 44 -5.84 4.16 7.53
N ASN A 45 -6.71 3.41 8.22
CA ASN A 45 -7.46 3.90 9.39
C ASN A 45 -6.78 3.38 10.67
N TYR A 46 -6.52 4.26 11.63
CA TYR A 46 -5.85 3.94 12.91
C TYR A 46 -6.82 3.84 14.11
N VAL A 47 -8.13 3.99 13.88
CA VAL A 47 -9.18 3.83 14.91
C VAL A 47 -9.41 2.38 15.40
N PRO A 48 -9.25 1.32 14.58
CA PRO A 48 -9.41 -0.06 15.05
C PRO A 48 -8.50 -0.45 16.22
N ASP A 49 -8.82 -1.55 16.89
CA ASP A 49 -8.06 -2.09 18.02
C ASP A 49 -6.55 -2.23 17.71
N PRO A 50 -5.65 -1.93 18.66
CA PRO A 50 -4.19 -1.98 18.43
C PRO A 50 -3.69 -3.31 17.86
N GLU A 51 -4.23 -4.44 18.32
CA GLU A 51 -3.87 -5.78 17.82
C GLU A 51 -4.17 -5.96 16.33
N LYS A 52 -5.29 -5.37 15.85
CA LYS A 52 -5.65 -5.39 14.42
C LYS A 52 -4.71 -4.52 13.60
N ILE A 53 -4.32 -3.37 14.14
CA ILE A 53 -3.34 -2.47 13.51
C ILE A 53 -1.99 -3.16 13.40
N GLU A 54 -1.50 -3.74 14.48
CA GLU A 54 -0.21 -4.44 14.53
C GLU A 54 -0.16 -5.59 13.51
N ARG A 55 -1.21 -6.43 13.48
CA ARG A 55 -1.33 -7.50 12.47
C ARG A 55 -1.35 -6.95 11.04
N GLY A 56 -2.08 -5.85 10.81
CA GLY A 56 -2.16 -5.21 9.50
C GLY A 56 -0.81 -4.66 9.03
N VAL A 57 -0.06 -4.03 9.94
CA VAL A 57 1.27 -3.47 9.68
C VAL A 57 2.31 -4.59 9.46
N ALA A 58 2.24 -5.69 10.21
CA ALA A 58 3.13 -6.84 10.00
C ALA A 58 2.96 -7.42 8.59
N ILE A 59 1.71 -7.65 8.16
CA ILE A 59 1.40 -8.11 6.80
C ILE A 59 1.87 -7.10 5.75
N LEU A 60 1.70 -5.79 5.99
CA LEU A 60 2.17 -4.75 5.10
C LEU A 60 3.69 -4.82 4.89
N ALA A 61 4.45 -4.93 5.99
CA ALA A 61 5.90 -5.00 5.95
C ALA A 61 6.39 -6.21 5.14
N GLU A 62 5.78 -7.38 5.34
CA GLU A 62 6.10 -8.59 4.58
C GLU A 62 5.83 -8.45 3.07
N GLU A 63 4.71 -7.84 2.67
CA GLU A 63 4.42 -7.63 1.25
C GLU A 63 5.34 -6.59 0.59
N ILE A 64 5.78 -5.58 1.33
CA ILE A 64 6.78 -4.61 0.87
C ILE A 64 8.13 -5.29 0.67
N GLU A 65 8.58 -6.08 1.65
CA GLU A 65 9.83 -6.84 1.57
C GLU A 65 9.79 -7.80 0.38
N ARG A 66 8.69 -8.55 0.23
CA ARG A 66 8.48 -9.45 -0.90
C ARG A 66 8.56 -8.72 -2.25
N ALA A 67 7.93 -7.55 -2.35
CA ALA A 67 7.98 -6.75 -3.59
C ALA A 67 9.42 -6.34 -3.94
N HIS A 68 10.24 -6.00 -2.95
CA HIS A 68 11.66 -5.70 -3.15
C HIS A 68 12.50 -6.93 -3.50
N GLN A 69 12.21 -8.09 -2.93
CA GLN A 69 12.90 -9.34 -3.24
C GLN A 69 12.62 -9.82 -4.67
N GLU A 70 11.38 -9.69 -5.15
CA GLU A 70 10.97 -10.07 -6.51
C GLU A 70 11.54 -9.13 -7.59
N ALA A 71 11.99 -7.93 -7.20
CA ALA A 71 12.55 -6.92 -8.10
C ALA A 71 14.09 -6.96 -8.19
N ASN A 72 14.75 -7.79 -7.37
CA ASN A 72 16.20 -7.98 -7.38
C ASN A 72 16.62 -9.19 -8.23
#